data_AF-A0A0F9JN06-F1
#
_entry.id   AF-A0A0F9JN06-F1
#
_cell.length_a   1.000
_cell.length_b   1.000
_cell.length_c   1.000
_cell.angle_alpha   90.00
_cell.angle_beta   90.00
_cell.angle_gamma   90.00
#
_symmetry.space_group_name_H-M   'P 1'
#
loop_
_entity.id
_entity.type
_entity.pdbx_description
1 polymer ?
#
loop_
_entity_poly.entity_id
_entity_poly.type
_entity_poly.pdbx_seq_one_letter_code
_entity_poly.pdbx_strand_id
1 'polypeptide(L)'
;MSRWDDLQMDTKIDQILNVQSHDPGHHFGRPFMTPYQIAIEFERQYPDDFPELNKEIGGKGTGERNSVAQYIAQVLSTRIKNNVNYPIEGRFLHRAYLHKLKYKTSDKCIESSLGQSYDLSLFRLKE
;
A
#
# COMPACT_ATOMS: atom_id res chain seq x y z
N MET A 1 -0.26 -15.76 16.45
CA MET A 1 -0.24 -15.43 15.01
C MET A 1 -0.95 -14.10 14.85
N SER A 2 -0.43 -13.23 13.98
CA SER A 2 -1.08 -11.96 13.71
C SER A 2 -2.15 -12.15 12.63
N ARG A 3 -3.18 -11.28 12.58
CA ARG A 3 -4.19 -11.31 11.51
C ARG A 3 -3.57 -11.31 10.10
N TRP A 4 -2.37 -10.73 9.96
CA TRP A 4 -1.57 -10.76 8.74
C TRP A 4 -1.22 -12.19 8.29
N ASP A 5 -0.81 -13.02 9.24
CA ASP A 5 -0.38 -14.40 8.98
C ASP A 5 -1.60 -15.27 8.66
N ASP A 6 -2.70 -15.09 9.41
CA ASP A 6 -3.95 -15.83 9.21
C ASP A 6 -4.54 -15.57 7.81
N LEU A 7 -4.46 -14.33 7.32
CA LEU A 7 -4.91 -13.93 5.99
C LEU A 7 -3.89 -14.18 4.89
N GLN A 8 -2.72 -14.79 5.18
CA GLN A 8 -1.64 -15.00 4.21
C GLN A 8 -1.27 -13.72 3.43
N MET A 9 -1.23 -12.58 4.15
CA MET A 9 -1.08 -11.26 3.53
C MET A 9 0.20 -11.13 2.72
N ASP A 10 1.30 -11.80 3.10
CA ASP A 10 2.55 -11.72 2.34
C ASP A 10 2.37 -12.15 0.89
N THR A 11 1.78 -13.33 0.67
CA THR A 11 1.49 -13.87 -0.66
C THR A 11 0.59 -12.93 -1.47
N LYS A 12 -0.45 -12.38 -0.83
CA LYS A 12 -1.42 -11.49 -1.49
C LYS A 12 -0.81 -10.15 -1.85
N ILE A 13 0.05 -9.61 -0.99
CA ILE A 13 0.78 -8.36 -1.24
C ILE A 13 1.83 -8.57 -2.34
N ASP A 14 2.53 -9.70 -2.36
CA ASP A 14 3.44 -10.04 -3.46
C ASP A 14 2.70 -10.11 -4.79
N GLN A 15 1.52 -10.74 -4.82
CA GLN A 15 0.67 -10.78 -6.02
C GLN A 15 0.20 -9.38 -6.45
N ILE A 16 -0.22 -8.53 -5.51
CA ILE A 16 -0.61 -7.13 -5.79
C ILE A 16 0.57 -6.31 -6.31
N LEU A 17 1.76 -6.47 -5.73
CA LEU A 17 2.96 -5.73 -6.11
C LEU A 17 3.66 -6.28 -7.36
N ASN A 18 3.23 -7.42 -7.89
CA ASN A 18 3.72 -7.97 -9.16
C ASN A 18 3.13 -7.25 -10.39
N VAL A 19 3.10 -5.92 -10.32
CA VAL A 19 2.68 -5.04 -11.41
C VAL A 19 3.80 -4.87 -12.43
N GLN A 20 3.45 -4.98 -13.70
CA GLN A 20 4.38 -4.73 -14.79
C GLN A 20 4.49 -3.23 -15.06
N SER A 21 5.70 -2.77 -15.36
CA SER A 21 5.90 -1.42 -15.91
C SER A 21 5.18 -1.31 -17.26
N HIS A 22 4.70 -0.10 -17.59
CA HIS A 22 4.17 0.18 -18.93
C HIS A 22 5.22 -0.05 -20.01
N ASP A 23 6.49 0.21 -19.68
CA ASP A 23 7.66 -0.19 -20.46
C ASP A 23 8.49 -1.16 -19.63
N PRO A 24 8.36 -2.49 -19.85
CA PRO A 24 9.12 -3.51 -19.11
C PRO A 24 10.64 -3.41 -19.29
N GLY A 25 11.12 -2.77 -20.36
CA GLY A 25 12.55 -2.58 -20.63
C GLY A 25 13.14 -1.33 -19.96
N HIS A 26 12.31 -0.51 -19.30
CA HIS A 26 12.76 0.73 -18.69
C HIS A 26 13.69 0.43 -17.50
N HIS A 27 14.85 1.10 -17.45
CA HIS A 27 15.89 0.90 -16.42
C HIS A 27 15.43 1.18 -14.98
N PHE A 28 14.27 1.82 -14.78
CA PHE A 28 13.68 1.97 -13.44
C PHE A 28 12.93 0.72 -12.96
N GLY A 29 12.65 -0.26 -13.81
CA GLY A 29 11.99 -1.52 -13.43
C GLY A 29 10.53 -1.34 -13.02
N ARG A 30 10.04 -2.22 -12.13
CA ARG A 30 8.65 -2.22 -11.65
C ARG A 30 8.27 -0.89 -10.97
N PRO A 31 7.05 -0.39 -11.20
CA PRO A 31 6.57 0.83 -10.54
C PRO A 31 6.34 0.60 -9.04
N PHE A 32 6.46 1.67 -8.25
CA PHE A 32 6.05 1.64 -6.86
C PHE A 32 4.55 1.92 -6.70
N MET A 33 3.93 1.27 -5.71
CA MET A 33 2.56 1.50 -5.29
C MET A 33 2.50 2.17 -3.92
N THR A 34 1.53 3.05 -3.72
CA THR A 34 1.22 3.62 -2.40
C THR A 34 0.45 2.60 -1.56
N PRO A 35 0.48 2.69 -0.22
CA PRO A 35 -0.34 1.85 0.65
C PRO A 35 -1.84 1.92 0.34
N TYR A 36 -2.31 3.08 -0.16
CA TYR A 36 -3.70 3.23 -0.60
C TYR A 36 -3.98 2.40 -1.85
N GLN A 37 -3.10 2.42 -2.85
CA GLN A 37 -3.26 1.58 -4.04
C GLN A 37 -3.23 0.09 -3.66
N ILE A 38 -2.32 -0.30 -2.77
CA ILE A 38 -2.24 -1.68 -2.29
C ILE A 38 -3.52 -2.09 -1.55
N ALA A 39 -4.05 -1.23 -0.67
CA ALA A 39 -5.31 -1.49 0.05
C ALA A 39 -6.52 -1.57 -0.89
N ILE A 40 -6.58 -0.72 -1.92
CA ILE A 40 -7.61 -0.76 -2.96
C ILE A 40 -7.54 -2.06 -3.75
N GLU A 41 -6.34 -2.46 -4.18
CA GLU A 41 -6.15 -3.73 -4.89
C GLU A 41 -6.43 -4.94 -4.01
N PHE A 42 -6.14 -4.85 -2.70
CA PHE A 42 -6.48 -5.89 -1.75
C PHE A 42 -8.00 -6.08 -1.62
N GLU A 43 -8.76 -5.00 -1.47
CA GLU A 43 -10.22 -5.04 -1.46
C GLU A 43 -10.79 -5.63 -2.77
N ARG A 44 -10.21 -5.23 -3.91
CA ARG A 44 -10.67 -5.65 -5.24
C ARG A 44 -10.37 -7.13 -5.54
N GLN A 45 -9.19 -7.61 -5.17
CA GLN A 45 -8.73 -8.97 -5.51
C GLN A 45 -9.11 -10.01 -4.46
N TYR A 46 -9.29 -9.59 -3.19
CA TYR A 46 -9.60 -10.47 -2.07
C TYR A 46 -10.80 -9.94 -1.27
N PRO A 47 -11.99 -9.82 -1.88
CA PRO A 47 -13.17 -9.22 -1.26
C PRO A 47 -13.67 -9.99 -0.03
N ASP A 48 -13.38 -11.30 0.06
CA ASP A 48 -13.77 -12.12 1.22
C ASP A 48 -12.82 -11.93 2.41
N ASP A 49 -11.56 -11.56 2.16
CA ASP A 49 -10.55 -11.37 3.20
C ASP A 49 -10.47 -9.92 3.69
N PHE A 50 -10.83 -8.96 2.84
CA PHE A 50 -10.78 -7.54 3.20
C PHE A 50 -11.60 -7.21 4.47
N PRO A 51 -12.84 -7.71 4.64
CA PRO A 51 -13.64 -7.47 5.84
C PRO A 51 -12.99 -7.98 7.13
N GLU A 52 -12.16 -9.03 7.06
CA GLU A 52 -11.49 -9.62 8.23
C GLU A 52 -10.46 -8.68 8.88
N LEU A 53 -10.03 -7.64 8.17
CA LEU A 53 -9.19 -6.59 8.75
C LEU A 53 -9.98 -5.66 9.69
N ASN A 54 -11.31 -5.66 9.62
CA ASN A 54 -12.23 -4.80 10.38
C ASN A 54 -11.81 -3.32 10.36
N LYS A 55 -11.47 -2.84 9.16
CA LYS A 55 -10.90 -1.51 8.89
C LYS A 55 -11.35 -1.02 7.52
N GLU A 56 -11.52 0.28 7.39
CA GLU A 56 -11.65 0.91 6.07
C GLU A 56 -10.28 1.08 5.39
N ILE A 57 -10.28 1.28 4.07
CA ILE A 57 -9.06 1.67 3.31
C ILE A 57 -8.39 2.90 3.93
N GLY A 58 -9.20 3.80 4.51
CA GLY A 58 -8.78 5.08 5.07
C GLY A 58 -8.81 6.20 4.05
N GLY A 59 -8.29 7.35 4.44
CA GLY A 59 -8.28 8.56 3.63
C GLY A 59 -8.62 9.79 4.46
N LYS A 60 -8.47 10.95 3.85
CA LYS A 60 -8.80 12.21 4.49
C LYS A 60 -10.32 12.26 4.73
N GLY A 61 -10.70 12.64 5.95
CA GLY A 61 -12.10 12.84 6.34
C GLY A 61 -12.80 11.60 6.89
N THR A 62 -12.16 10.42 6.90
CA THR A 62 -12.74 9.21 7.52
C THR A 62 -12.65 9.25 9.05
N GLY A 63 -11.82 10.11 9.63
CA GLY A 63 -11.56 10.16 11.08
C GLY A 63 -10.74 8.96 11.60
N GLU A 64 -10.47 7.98 10.74
CA GLU A 64 -9.81 6.74 11.11
C GLU A 64 -8.29 6.90 11.21
N ARG A 65 -7.78 6.66 12.43
CA ARG A 65 -6.33 6.67 12.72
C ARG A 65 -5.66 5.31 12.46
N ASN A 66 -6.44 4.27 12.15
CA ASN A 66 -5.96 2.89 11.99
C ASN A 66 -6.59 2.21 10.76
N SER A 67 -6.35 2.79 9.60
CA SER A 67 -6.83 2.29 8.30
C SER A 67 -6.03 1.11 7.75
N VAL A 68 -6.58 0.38 6.77
CA VAL A 68 -5.88 -0.70 6.05
C VAL A 68 -4.59 -0.19 5.39
N ALA A 69 -4.64 0.99 4.76
CA ALA A 69 -3.44 1.59 4.14
C ALA A 69 -2.32 1.84 5.18
N GLN A 70 -2.67 2.36 6.36
CA GLN A 70 -1.69 2.57 7.43
C GLN A 70 -1.16 1.25 8.00
N TYR A 71 -2.04 0.26 8.18
CA TYR A 71 -1.67 -1.05 8.66
C TYR A 71 -0.66 -1.73 7.74
N ILE A 72 -0.94 -1.76 6.43
CA ILE A 72 -0.02 -2.30 5.41
C ILE A 72 1.32 -1.55 5.43
N ALA A 73 1.29 -0.21 5.45
CA ALA A 73 2.51 0.59 5.48
C ALA A 73 3.39 0.27 6.71
N GLN A 74 2.77 0.14 7.88
CA GLN A 74 3.46 -0.17 9.13
C GLN A 74 4.10 -1.56 9.07
N VAL A 75 3.32 -2.59 8.68
CA VAL A 75 3.82 -3.97 8.64
C VAL A 75 4.95 -4.12 7.62
N LEU A 76 4.79 -3.59 6.40
CA LEU A 76 5.84 -3.66 5.38
C LEU A 76 7.10 -2.92 5.81
N SER A 77 6.97 -1.72 6.38
CA SER A 77 8.12 -0.96 6.92
C SER A 77 8.88 -1.75 8.00
N THR A 78 8.16 -2.36 8.95
CA THR A 78 8.77 -3.20 9.98
C THR A 78 9.47 -4.42 9.41
N ARG A 79 8.85 -5.12 8.45
CA ARG A 79 9.43 -6.31 7.80
C ARG A 79 10.69 -5.98 7.01
N ILE A 80 10.66 -4.90 6.22
CA ILE A 80 11.83 -4.42 5.46
C ILE A 80 12.97 -4.03 6.41
N LYS A 81 12.67 -3.33 7.51
CA LYS A 81 13.68 -2.94 8.50
C LYS A 81 14.34 -4.15 9.16
N ASN A 82 13.57 -5.20 9.46
CA ASN A 82 14.03 -6.35 10.22
C ASN A 82 14.62 -7.48 9.34
N ASN A 83 14.44 -7.42 8.02
CA ASN A 83 14.96 -8.42 7.09
C ASN A 83 15.57 -7.74 5.85
N VAL A 84 16.90 -7.71 5.79
CA VAL A 84 17.65 -7.12 4.65
C VAL A 84 17.33 -7.80 3.31
N ASN A 85 16.98 -9.09 3.35
CA ASN A 85 16.66 -9.91 2.19
C ASN A 85 15.14 -9.96 1.91
N TYR A 86 14.33 -9.10 2.55
CA TYR A 86 12.90 -9.03 2.27
C TYR A 86 12.67 -8.69 0.77
N PRO A 87 11.73 -9.34 0.08
CA PRO A 87 11.57 -9.23 -1.37
C PRO A 87 10.96 -7.90 -1.81
N ILE A 88 10.41 -7.12 -0.88
CA ILE A 88 9.83 -5.80 -1.14
C ILE A 88 10.81 -4.72 -0.69
N GLU A 89 10.89 -3.64 -1.44
CA GLU A 89 11.59 -2.42 -1.01
C GLU A 89 10.62 -1.24 -0.83
N GLY A 90 11.01 -0.31 0.05
CA GLY A 90 10.26 0.89 0.37
C GLY A 90 10.99 2.18 -0.03
N ARG A 91 10.26 3.20 -0.48
CA ARG A 91 10.75 4.58 -0.69
C ARG A 91 9.72 5.58 -0.19
N PHE A 92 10.10 6.85 -0.08
CA PHE A 92 9.17 7.94 0.20
C PHE A 92 8.88 8.74 -1.05
N LEU A 93 7.61 9.12 -1.23
CA LEU A 93 7.23 10.16 -2.18
C LEU A 93 7.62 11.51 -1.59
N HIS A 94 8.51 12.25 -2.26
CA HIS A 94 8.78 13.63 -1.90
C HIS A 94 7.55 14.48 -2.16
N ARG A 95 7.12 15.26 -1.15
CA ARG A 95 5.81 15.93 -1.14
C ARG A 95 5.86 17.41 -1.52
N ALA A 96 7.05 17.95 -1.82
CA ALA A 96 7.13 19.34 -2.28
C ALA A 96 6.22 19.51 -3.51
N TYR A 97 5.40 20.56 -3.48
CA TYR A 97 4.41 20.88 -4.52
C TYR A 97 3.27 19.87 -4.71
N LEU A 98 3.12 18.88 -3.82
CA LEU A 98 2.00 17.94 -3.85
C LEU A 98 0.79 18.50 -3.07
N HIS A 99 -0.19 19.06 -3.79
CA HIS A 99 -1.40 19.61 -3.16
C HIS A 99 -2.37 18.52 -2.69
N LYS A 100 -2.65 17.53 -3.55
CA LYS A 100 -3.60 16.44 -3.31
C LYS A 100 -3.12 15.19 -4.03
N LEU A 101 -3.42 14.02 -3.45
CA LEU A 101 -3.27 12.73 -4.08
C LEU A 101 -4.57 11.96 -3.89
N LYS A 102 -5.23 11.62 -5.00
CA LYS A 102 -6.55 11.00 -5.01
C LYS A 102 -6.53 9.73 -5.84
N TYR A 103 -7.24 8.72 -5.36
CA TYR A 103 -7.43 7.45 -6.04
C TYR A 103 -8.90 7.30 -6.37
N LYS A 104 -9.20 7.00 -7.62
CA LYS A 104 -10.56 6.73 -8.09
C LYS A 104 -10.71 5.23 -8.28
N THR A 105 -11.72 4.68 -7.64
CA THR A 105 -12.22 3.31 -7.87
C THR A 105 -13.58 3.39 -8.58
N SER A 106 -14.21 2.25 -8.85
CA SER A 106 -15.58 2.20 -9.40
C SER A 106 -16.57 3.03 -8.57
N ASP A 107 -16.47 2.93 -7.24
CA ASP A 107 -17.55 3.36 -6.35
C ASP A 107 -17.15 4.50 -5.40
N LYS A 108 -15.85 4.78 -5.27
CA LYS A 108 -15.32 5.77 -4.33
C LYS A 108 -14.11 6.54 -4.86
N CYS A 109 -13.97 7.77 -4.35
CA CYS A 109 -12.80 8.60 -4.52
C CYS A 109 -12.11 8.78 -3.16
N ILE A 110 -10.89 8.29 -3.05
CA ILE A 110 -10.12 8.26 -1.80
C ILE A 110 -9.04 9.34 -1.89
N GLU A 111 -9.12 10.38 -1.05
CA GLU A 111 -8.05 11.37 -0.91
C GLU A 111 -7.07 10.87 0.15
N SER A 112 -5.78 10.79 -0.19
CA SER A 112 -4.73 10.46 0.77
C SER A 112 -4.67 11.49 1.90
N SER A 113 -4.42 11.05 3.12
CA SER A 113 -4.25 11.92 4.30
C SER A 113 -2.89 12.67 4.30
N LEU A 114 -2.39 13.07 3.13
CA LEU A 114 -1.12 13.77 2.96
C LEU A 114 -1.00 14.96 3.92
N GLY A 115 0.14 15.05 4.61
CA GLY A 115 0.53 16.23 5.36
C GLY A 115 0.01 16.32 6.80
N GLN A 116 -0.65 15.30 7.33
CA GLN A 116 -1.11 15.34 8.73
C GLN A 116 -0.06 14.86 9.75
N SER A 117 0.96 14.07 9.37
CA SER A 117 2.03 13.68 10.33
C SER A 117 3.26 12.94 9.77
N TYR A 118 3.20 12.31 8.58
CA TYR A 118 4.31 11.45 8.06
C TYR A 118 4.46 11.51 6.54
N ASP A 119 5.65 11.16 6.02
CA ASP A 119 5.89 10.96 4.58
C ASP A 119 5.08 9.79 4.02
N LEU A 120 4.67 9.90 2.75
CA LEU A 120 3.94 8.82 2.09
C LEU A 120 4.93 7.76 1.62
N SER A 121 4.87 6.57 2.22
CA SER A 121 5.64 5.42 1.77
C SER A 121 5.13 4.89 0.43
N LEU A 122 6.03 4.28 -0.31
CA LEU A 122 5.85 3.64 -1.61
C LEU A 122 6.54 2.28 -1.56
N PHE A 123 5.92 1.24 -2.14
CA PHE A 123 6.44 -0.13 -2.10
C PHE A 123 6.44 -0.79 -3.47
N ARG A 124 7.39 -1.66 -3.73
CA ARG A 124 7.41 -2.58 -4.89
C ARG A 124 8.19 -3.85 -4.58
N LEU A 125 7.96 -4.90 -5.36
CA LEU A 125 8.87 -6.05 -5.42
C LEU A 125 10.23 -5.61 -5.99
N LYS A 126 11.31 -6.12 -5.39
CA LYS A 126 12.67 -6.00 -5.92
C LYS A 126 12.79 -6.75 -7.25
N GLU A 127 13.70 -6.29 -8.09
CA GLU A 127 14.15 -7.00 -9.30
C GLU A 127 15.12 -8.13 -8.95
#